data_AF-A0A1S6IV57-F1
#
_entry.id   AF-A0A1S6IV57-F1
#
_cell.length_a   1.000
_cell.length_b   1.000
_cell.length_c   1.000
_cell.angle_alpha   90.00
_cell.angle_beta   90.00
_cell.angle_gamma   90.00
#
_symmetry.space_group_name_H-M   'P 1'
#
loop_
_entity.id
_entity.type
_entity.pdbx_description
1 polymer ?
#
loop_
_entity_poly.entity_id
_entity_poly.type
_entity_poly.pdbx_seq_one_letter_code
_entity_poly.pdbx_strand_id
1 'polypeptide(L)' 'MLSNLNNVEKHMTEISKEKVISLSDFQEIKIVSNKETVSHIRKLSRETGLPISRVVEAMIRAALDDLKVATG' A
#
# COMPACT_ATOMS: atom_id res chain seq x y z
N MET A 1 4.25 -17.39 29.82
CA MET A 1 4.81 -16.06 29.44
C MET A 1 6.04 -16.14 28.51
N LEU A 2 6.35 -17.30 27.88
CA LEU A 2 7.50 -17.44 26.96
C LEU A 2 7.09 -17.55 25.47
N SER A 3 5.81 -17.77 25.18
CA SER A 3 5.29 -17.98 23.82
C SER A 3 5.11 -16.70 23.00
N ASN A 4 4.97 -15.54 23.66
CA ASN A 4 4.75 -14.25 22.98
C ASN A 4 6.04 -13.62 22.44
N LEU A 5 7.18 -13.85 23.10
CA LEU A 5 8.49 -13.34 22.68
C LEU A 5 8.93 -13.95 21.34
N ASN A 6 8.72 -15.27 21.17
CA ASN A 6 9.03 -15.97 19.93
C ASN A 6 8.23 -15.44 18.73
N ASN A 7 6.98 -15.05 18.93
CA ASN A 7 6.16 -14.47 17.85
C ASN A 7 6.65 -13.08 17.45
N VAL A 8 7.03 -12.25 18.42
CA VAL A 8 7.56 -10.91 18.14
C VAL A 8 8.90 -11.00 17.43
N GLU A 9 9.82 -11.86 17.86
CA GLU A 9 11.11 -12.09 17.19
C GLU A 9 10.93 -12.63 15.76
N LYS A 10 9.99 -13.56 15.56
CA LYS A 10 9.67 -14.05 14.22
C LYS A 10 9.17 -12.94 13.30
N HIS A 11 8.25 -12.10 13.78
CA HIS A 11 7.74 -10.96 13.01
C HIS A 11 8.84 -9.94 12.72
N MET A 12 9.70 -9.66 13.69
CA MET A 12 10.82 -8.74 13.50
C MET A 12 11.85 -9.26 12.49
N THR A 13 12.06 -10.58 12.47
CA THR A 13 12.92 -11.26 11.49
C THR A 13 12.28 -11.31 10.10
N GLU A 14 10.96 -11.41 10.00
CA GLU A 14 10.25 -11.33 8.71
C GLU A 14 10.21 -9.90 8.16
N ILE A 15 10.14 -8.89 9.03
CA ILE A 15 10.21 -7.47 8.66
C ILE A 15 11.64 -7.08 8.24
N SER A 16 12.67 -7.63 8.90
CA SER A 16 14.08 -7.29 8.63
C SER A 16 14.67 -8.01 7.42
N LYS A 17 14.01 -9.05 6.90
CA LYS A 17 14.42 -9.70 5.65
C LYS A 17 14.20 -8.71 4.52
N GLU A 18 15.30 -8.25 3.92
CA GLU A 18 15.29 -7.64 2.60
C GLU A 18 14.46 -8.52 1.67
N LYS A 19 13.28 -8.04 1.33
CA LYS A 19 12.39 -8.75 0.42
C LYS A 19 12.97 -8.56 -0.97
N VAL A 20 13.52 -9.62 -1.55
CA VAL A 20 13.86 -9.63 -2.98
C VAL A 20 12.54 -9.51 -3.73
N ILE A 21 12.26 -8.31 -4.23
CA ILE A 21 11.03 -8.02 -4.96
C ILE A 21 11.31 -8.22 -6.43
N SER A 22 10.58 -9.13 -7.08
CA SER A 22 10.71 -9.32 -8.52
C SER A 22 10.06 -8.13 -9.22
N LEU A 23 10.84 -7.41 -10.03
CA LEU A 23 10.33 -6.27 -10.82
C LEU A 23 9.24 -6.70 -11.82
N SER A 24 9.16 -7.99 -12.17
CA SER A 24 8.08 -8.56 -12.98
C SER A 24 6.70 -8.37 -12.36
N ASP A 25 6.63 -8.21 -11.03
CA ASP A 25 5.38 -8.07 -10.29
C ASP A 25 4.93 -6.60 -10.22
N PHE A 26 5.74 -5.68 -10.75
CA PHE A 26 5.44 -4.25 -10.83
C PHE A 26 5.05 -3.88 -12.26
N GLN A 27 3.85 -3.34 -12.39
CA GLN A 27 3.41 -2.67 -13.61
C GLN A 27 3.55 -1.17 -13.42
N GLU A 28 4.35 -0.53 -14.28
CA GLU A 28 4.34 0.93 -14.37
C GLU A 28 3.09 1.39 -15.13
N ILE A 29 2.33 2.29 -14.52
CA ILE A 29 1.12 2.86 -15.11
C ILE A 29 1.20 4.39 -15.10
N LYS A 30 0.83 5.01 -16.23
CA LYS A 30 0.76 6.46 -16.34
C LYS A 30 -0.67 6.93 -16.06
N ILE A 31 -0.88 7.52 -14.89
CA ILE A 31 -2.18 8.05 -14.48
C ILE A 31 -2.22 9.56 -14.75
N VAL A 32 -3.22 10.01 -15.50
CA VAL A 32 -3.49 11.43 -15.74
C VAL A 32 -4.76 11.81 -14.97
N SER A 33 -4.70 12.90 -14.22
CA SER A 33 -5.84 13.40 -13.46
C SER A 33 -5.81 14.93 -13.40
N ASN A 34 -6.91 15.53 -12.95
CA ASN A 34 -7.03 16.98 -12.83
C ASN A 34 -6.20 17.51 -11.64
N LYS A 35 -5.97 18.83 -11.62
CA LYS A 35 -5.13 19.49 -10.59
C LYS A 35 -5.65 19.32 -9.17
N GLU A 36 -6.98 19.32 -9.00
CA GLU A 36 -7.61 19.19 -7.69
C GLU A 36 -7.37 17.79 -7.09
N THR A 37 -7.63 16.74 -7.87
CA THR A 37 -7.35 15.36 -7.46
C THR A 37 -5.88 15.16 -7.12
N VAL A 38 -4.96 15.69 -7.93
CA VAL A 38 -3.51 15.65 -7.64
C VAL A 38 -3.18 16.35 -6.33
N SER A 39 -3.82 17.49 -6.03
CA SER A 39 -3.64 18.21 -4.77
C SER A 39 -4.09 17.39 -3.57
N HIS A 40 -5.27 16.78 -3.64
CA HIS A 40 -5.80 15.92 -2.58
C HIS A 40 -4.91 14.70 -2.31
N ILE A 41 -4.45 14.01 -3.37
CA ILE A 41 -3.52 12.89 -3.23
C ILE A 41 -2.22 13.33 -2.54
N ARG A 42 -1.67 14.50 -2.92
CA ARG A 42 -0.46 15.05 -2.28
C ARG A 42 -0.69 15.47 -0.84
N LYS A 43 -1.90 15.90 -0.48
CA LYS A 43 -2.27 16.22 0.91
C LYS A 43 -2.32 14.94 1.74
N LEU A 44 -3.04 13.92 1.26
CA LEU A 44 -3.12 12.60 1.91
C LEU A 44 -1.76 11.94 2.09
N SER A 45 -0.88 12.02 1.09
CA SER A 45 0.50 11.52 1.19
C SER A 45 1.28 12.19 2.33
N ARG A 46 1.10 13.50 2.53
CA ARG A 46 1.73 14.23 3.64
C ARG A 46 1.13 13.88 5.00
N GLU A 47 -0.19 13.74 5.08
CA GLU A 47 -0.89 13.41 6.33
C GLU A 47 -0.60 11.99 6.82
N THR A 48 -0.46 11.04 5.90
CA THR A 48 -0.22 9.62 6.21
C THR A 48 1.26 9.26 6.31
N GLY A 49 2.15 10.12 5.82
CA GLY A 49 3.58 9.83 5.66
C GLY A 49 3.89 8.78 4.58
N LEU A 50 2.88 8.35 3.80
CA LEU A 50 3.04 7.35 2.75
C LEU A 50 3.44 8.00 1.42
N PRO A 51 4.25 7.33 0.59
CA PRO A 51 4.53 7.76 -0.77
C PRO A 51 3.25 7.89 -1.60
N ILE A 52 3.22 8.84 -2.54
CA ILE A 52 2.08 9.07 -3.45
C ILE A 52 1.64 7.78 -4.15
N SER A 53 2.59 6.97 -4.64
CA SER A 53 2.30 5.69 -5.29
C SER A 53 1.53 4.74 -4.38
N ARG A 54 1.88 4.69 -3.08
CA ARG A 54 1.22 3.83 -2.10
C ARG A 54 -0.17 4.31 -1.74
N VAL A 55 -0.36 5.63 -1.67
CA VAL A 55 -1.70 6.23 -1.49
C VAL A 55 -2.60 5.86 -2.68
N VAL A 56 -2.12 6.05 -3.91
CA VAL A 56 -2.87 5.72 -5.13
C VAL A 56 -3.20 4.23 -5.20
N GLU A 57 -2.25 3.35 -4.88
CA GLU A 57 -2.49 1.91 -4.84
C GLU A 57 -3.56 1.53 -3.81
N ALA A 58 -3.52 2.12 -2.60
CA ALA A 58 -4.52 1.88 -1.57
C ALA A 58 -5.92 2.32 -2.01
N MET A 59 -6.04 3.47 -2.69
CA MET A 59 -7.30 3.94 -3.25
C MET A 59 -7.84 2.99 -4.33
N ILE A 60 -6.98 2.50 -5.23
CA ILE A 60 -7.36 1.53 -6.26
C ILE A 60 -7.84 0.22 -5.62
N ARG A 61 -7.12 -0.29 -4.62
CA ARG A 61 -7.50 -1.52 -3.90
C ARG A 61 -8.87 -1.36 -3.23
N ALA A 62 -9.07 -0.28 -2.48
CA ALA A 62 -10.35 -0.01 -1.82
C ALA A 62 -11.51 0.05 -2.82
N ALA A 63 -11.33 0.76 -3.95
CA ALA A 63 -12.34 0.83 -4.99
C ALA A 63 -12.65 -0.53 -5.65
N LEU A 64 -11.63 -1.38 -5.84
CA LEU A 64 -11.80 -2.73 -6.38
C LEU A 64 -12.50 -3.67 -5.38
N ASP A 65 -12.23 -3.52 -4.09
CA ASP A 65 -12.90 -4.31 -3.06
C ASP A 65 -14.36 -3.90 -2.91
N ASP A 66 -14.66 -2.60 -2.94
CA ASP A 66 -16.04 -2.08 -2.98
C ASP A 66 -16.79 -2.57 -4.23
N LEU A 67 -16.12 -2.63 -5.39
CA LEU A 67 -16.72 -3.16 -6.62
C LEU A 67 -17.08 -4.63 -6.49
N LYS A 68 -16.20 -5.45 -5.91
CA LYS A 68 -16.48 -6.88 -5.67
C LYS A 68 -17.67 -7.09 -4.74
N VAL A 69 -17.82 -6.23 -3.74
CA VAL A 69 -18.97 -6.24 -2.83
C VAL A 69 -20.26 -5.81 -3.54
N ALA A 70 -20.20 -4.86 -4.48
CA ALA A 70 -21.37 -4.38 -5.22
C ALA A 70 -21.86 -5.32 -6.33
N THR A 71 -20.99 -6.19 -6.86
CA THR A 71 -21.33 -7.17 -7.91
C THR A 71 -21.57 -8.60 -7.40
N GLY A 72 -21.59 -8.78 -6.07
CA GLY A 72 -21.83 -10.05 -5.38
C GLY A 72 -23.28 -10.20 -4.91
#